data_AF-A0A353S642-F1
#
_entry.id   AF-A0A353S642-F1
#
_cell.length_a   1.000
_cell.length_b   1.000
_cell.length_c   1.000
_cell.angle_alpha   90.00
_cell.angle_beta   90.00
_cell.angle_gamma   90.00
#
_symmetry.space_group_name_H-M   'P 1'
#
loop_
_entity.id
_entity.type
_entity.pdbx_description
1 polymer ?
#
loop_
_entity_poly.entity_id
_entity_poly.type
_entity_poly.pdbx_seq_one_letter_code
_entity_poly.pdbx_strand_id
1 'polypeptide(L)'
;MKENSGFVSWLRSPRSDMWLFVIVVVLLNLVASRAFLRFDLTASRSYSLSKASKETVRTLEEPLGIKVFFSDNLPAPYSGVSQYVRDILSEYQLAARGNFSCEFFDMDSPDNQSLARGYGLQQVQIREVKDNEVGYRNAFMGIVLTYADQIEKLDGIVSSDGLEYKITTAVSRIVSSTNALTGLSGRVKLTLFKSSRLADFGFSGFDEIDGAVQAAYEAVNKQYRGRIDYESVSPASGEVPQLVQRYGIQSISWKEADGSTGYGALGLVLELGDSYRSIPLEIVNLIFGYAVQGLDDLQGALSESIRGLVSRTSAVAYVSNHGELPLGDAQTGAANFVSLVSDMYSFTELDLSKSAIPAGVQCVVINGPKTEFSEEELYRLDQFLLRGGSVMLFLDPFNAVEPEGQMAYFQQP
;
A
#
# COMPACT_ATOMS: atom_id res chain seq x y z
N MET A 1 -42.45 69.17 9.40
CA MET A 1 -41.25 68.30 9.41
C MET A 1 -40.31 68.81 10.49
N LYS A 2 -40.31 68.18 11.68
CA LYS A 2 -39.31 68.45 12.73
C LYS A 2 -38.35 67.28 12.70
N GLU A 3 -37.12 67.54 12.23
CA GLU A 3 -36.05 66.56 12.17
C GLU A 3 -35.80 65.94 13.53
N ASN A 4 -35.61 64.61 13.53
CA ASN A 4 -35.34 63.78 14.68
C ASN A 4 -33.87 64.01 15.15
N SER A 5 -33.55 65.25 15.53
CA SER A 5 -32.19 65.72 15.77
C SER A 5 -31.57 65.18 17.07
N GLY A 6 -32.38 64.64 17.99
CA GLY A 6 -31.90 64.06 19.26
C GLY A 6 -31.17 62.72 19.07
N PHE A 7 -31.67 61.86 18.19
CA PHE A 7 -31.04 60.55 17.94
C PHE A 7 -29.72 60.69 17.16
N VAL A 8 -29.69 61.54 16.15
CA VAL A 8 -28.48 61.78 15.33
C VAL A 8 -27.41 62.57 16.10
N SER A 9 -27.80 63.51 16.98
CA SER A 9 -26.84 64.21 17.85
C SER A 9 -26.35 63.32 19.00
N TRP A 10 -27.18 62.41 19.51
CA TRP A 10 -26.76 61.37 20.45
C TRP A 10 -25.73 60.45 19.80
N LEU A 11 -25.97 59.95 18.57
CA LEU A 11 -25.06 59.08 17.81
C LEU A 11 -23.73 59.74 17.40
N ARG A 12 -23.64 61.07 17.43
CA ARG A 12 -22.40 61.84 17.18
C ARG A 12 -21.73 62.32 18.47
N SER A 13 -22.24 61.90 19.64
CA SER A 13 -21.67 62.28 20.93
C SER A 13 -20.59 61.27 21.36
N PRO A 14 -19.51 61.72 22.04
CA PRO A 14 -18.44 60.82 22.50
C PRO A 14 -18.92 59.70 23.45
N ARG A 15 -20.08 59.90 24.09
CA ARG A 15 -20.70 58.90 24.97
C ARG A 15 -21.39 57.78 24.18
N SER A 16 -21.91 58.07 22.99
CA SER A 16 -22.53 57.06 22.13
C SER A 16 -21.52 56.12 21.49
N ASP A 17 -20.30 56.61 21.21
CA ASP A 17 -19.20 55.79 20.70
C ASP A 17 -18.85 54.67 21.70
N MET A 18 -18.85 54.98 23.00
CA MET A 18 -18.61 54.00 24.05
C MET A 18 -19.71 52.92 24.09
N TRP A 19 -20.98 53.31 23.96
CA TRP A 19 -22.10 52.36 23.95
C TRP A 19 -22.14 51.53 22.67
N LEU A 20 -21.87 52.14 21.51
CA LEU A 20 -21.73 51.43 20.23
C LEU A 20 -20.58 50.44 20.28
N PHE A 21 -19.44 50.82 20.85
CA PHE A 21 -18.30 49.93 21.03
C PHE A 21 -18.68 48.71 21.90
N VAL A 22 -19.34 48.93 23.04
CA VAL A 22 -19.80 47.83 23.91
C VAL A 22 -20.78 46.91 23.17
N ILE A 23 -21.74 47.47 22.43
CA ILE A 23 -22.71 46.69 21.64
C ILE A 23 -22.00 45.88 20.56
N VAL A 24 -21.02 46.46 19.86
CA VAL A 24 -20.23 45.77 18.84
C VAL A 24 -19.41 44.64 19.47
N VAL A 25 -18.79 44.85 20.63
CA VAL A 25 -18.04 43.81 21.36
C VAL A 25 -18.96 42.66 21.78
N VAL A 26 -20.16 42.98 22.28
CA VAL A 26 -21.16 41.95 22.66
C VAL A 26 -21.65 41.17 21.44
N LEU A 27 -21.96 41.86 20.33
CA LEU A 27 -22.37 41.21 19.07
C LEU A 27 -21.23 40.37 18.49
N LEU A 28 -20.00 40.85 18.54
CA LEU A 28 -18.82 40.12 18.09
C LEU A 28 -18.59 38.88 18.96
N ASN A 29 -18.81 38.95 20.27
CA ASN A 29 -18.75 37.80 21.17
C ASN A 29 -19.89 36.79 20.90
N LEU A 30 -21.10 37.26 20.62
CA LEU A 30 -22.25 36.42 20.24
C LEU A 30 -22.05 35.72 18.88
N VAL A 31 -21.46 36.42 17.92
CA VAL A 31 -21.09 35.83 16.62
C VAL A 31 -19.92 34.88 16.78
N ALA A 32 -18.89 35.24 17.55
CA ALA A 32 -17.74 34.37 17.81
C ALA A 32 -18.12 33.09 18.58
N SER A 33 -19.11 33.15 19.48
CA SER A 33 -19.60 31.98 20.21
C SER A 33 -20.52 31.07 19.39
N ARG A 34 -21.13 31.58 18.31
CA ARG A 34 -21.97 30.78 17.39
C ARG A 34 -21.29 30.39 16.08
N ALA A 35 -20.25 31.12 15.68
CA ALA A 35 -19.45 30.80 14.51
C ALA A 35 -18.50 29.66 14.86
N PHE A 36 -18.82 28.45 14.41
CA PHE A 36 -17.89 27.31 14.38
C PHE A 36 -16.77 27.54 13.36
N LEU A 37 -15.96 28.59 13.53
CA LEU A 37 -14.68 28.72 12.84
C LEU A 37 -13.63 28.02 13.70
N ARG A 38 -13.51 26.71 13.51
CA ARG A 38 -12.46 25.90 14.11
C ARG A 38 -11.15 26.17 13.36
N PHE A 39 -10.51 27.31 13.64
CA PHE A 39 -9.11 27.51 13.27
C PHE A 39 -8.26 26.72 14.26
N ASP A 40 -7.80 25.55 13.82
CA ASP A 40 -6.91 24.71 14.60
C ASP A 40 -5.51 25.36 14.66
N LEU A 41 -5.20 25.94 15.82
CA LEU A 41 -3.91 26.56 16.15
C LEU A 41 -3.09 25.65 17.09
N THR A 42 -3.34 24.35 17.10
CA THR A 42 -2.45 23.41 17.79
C THR A 42 -1.24 23.12 16.90
N ALA A 43 -0.03 23.22 17.46
CA ALA A 43 1.23 23.03 16.71
C ALA A 43 1.43 21.59 16.22
N SER A 44 0.59 20.65 16.67
CA SER A 44 0.63 19.23 16.30
C SER A 44 -0.65 18.88 15.54
N ARG A 45 -0.59 18.90 14.21
CA ARG A 45 -1.61 18.33 13.30
C ARG A 45 -1.80 16.81 13.45
N SER A 46 -1.46 16.22 14.59
CA SER A 46 -1.32 14.78 14.80
C SER A 46 -2.64 14.00 14.75
N TYR A 47 -3.78 14.70 14.76
CA TYR A 47 -5.12 14.10 14.69
C TYR A 47 -5.86 14.42 13.39
N SER A 48 -5.28 15.22 12.49
CA SER A 48 -5.93 15.59 11.23
C SER A 48 -5.48 14.67 10.11
N LEU A 49 -6.43 14.14 9.33
CA LEU A 49 -6.09 13.33 8.16
C LEU A 49 -5.22 14.09 7.16
N SER A 50 -4.26 13.35 6.60
CA SER A 50 -3.46 13.76 5.45
C SER A 50 -4.35 14.04 4.24
N LYS A 51 -3.82 14.81 3.28
CA LYS A 51 -4.53 15.10 2.03
C LYS A 51 -4.83 13.82 1.25
N ALA A 52 -3.89 12.86 1.25
CA ALA A 52 -4.05 11.58 0.56
C ALA A 52 -5.20 10.79 1.19
N SER A 53 -5.22 10.64 2.51
CA SER A 53 -6.26 9.94 3.25
C SER A 53 -7.65 10.52 2.98
N LYS A 54 -7.77 11.85 2.94
CA LYS A 54 -9.02 12.56 2.60
C LYS A 54 -9.48 12.27 1.18
N GLU A 55 -8.57 12.22 0.22
CA GLU A 55 -8.90 11.93 -1.17
C GLU A 55 -9.35 10.48 -1.33
N THR A 56 -8.64 9.53 -0.70
CA THR A 56 -8.98 8.10 -0.72
C THR A 56 -10.40 7.84 -0.26
N VAL A 57 -10.86 8.48 0.83
CA VAL A 57 -12.23 8.25 1.31
C VAL A 57 -13.30 9.07 0.59
N ARG A 58 -12.92 10.10 -0.17
CA ARG A 58 -13.87 10.88 -0.99
C ARG A 58 -14.25 10.19 -2.29
N THR A 59 -13.40 9.28 -2.77
CA THR A 59 -13.62 8.50 -3.99
C THR A 59 -14.36 7.19 -3.74
N LEU A 60 -14.81 6.93 -2.50
CA LEU A 60 -15.62 5.76 -2.17
C LEU A 60 -16.96 5.80 -2.89
N GLU A 61 -17.22 4.80 -3.73
CA GLU A 61 -18.48 4.63 -4.46
C GLU A 61 -19.51 3.82 -3.64
N GLU A 62 -19.04 2.93 -2.78
CA GLU A 62 -19.85 2.12 -1.88
C GLU A 62 -19.63 2.48 -0.40
N PRO A 63 -20.51 2.10 0.54
CA PRO A 63 -20.29 2.33 1.97
C PRO A 63 -19.12 1.48 2.51
N LEU A 64 -18.11 2.15 3.07
CA LEU A 64 -17.04 1.52 3.86
C LEU A 64 -17.48 1.39 5.32
N GLY A 65 -17.63 0.16 5.80
CA GLY A 65 -17.89 -0.16 7.20
C GLY A 65 -16.61 -0.50 7.95
N ILE A 66 -16.41 0.11 9.11
CA ILE A 66 -15.29 -0.16 10.00
C ILE A 66 -15.81 -0.64 11.36
N LYS A 67 -15.33 -1.81 11.78
CA LYS A 67 -15.62 -2.41 13.09
C LYS A 67 -14.37 -2.39 13.94
N VAL A 68 -14.45 -1.79 15.12
CA VAL A 68 -13.32 -1.59 16.02
C VAL A 68 -13.46 -2.51 17.23
N PHE A 69 -12.46 -3.35 17.44
CA PHE A 69 -12.40 -4.35 18.51
C PHE A 69 -11.21 -4.03 19.42
N PHE A 70 -11.45 -3.17 20.41
CA PHE A 70 -10.44 -2.76 21.38
C PHE A 70 -10.88 -3.13 22.79
N SER A 71 -10.01 -3.81 23.53
CA SER A 71 -10.23 -4.06 24.94
C SER A 71 -10.11 -2.79 25.76
N ASP A 72 -10.97 -2.65 26.77
CA ASP A 72 -10.97 -1.48 27.66
C ASP A 72 -9.92 -1.59 28.77
N ASN A 73 -9.60 -0.43 29.37
CA ASN A 73 -8.67 -0.28 30.48
C ASN A 73 -7.29 -0.87 30.19
N LEU A 74 -6.70 -0.53 29.04
CA LEU A 74 -5.35 -0.99 28.68
C LEU A 74 -4.30 -0.21 29.49
N PRO A 75 -3.28 -0.88 30.04
CA PRO A 75 -2.18 -0.23 30.75
C PRO A 75 -1.29 0.57 29.79
N ALA A 76 -0.46 1.45 30.34
CA ALA A 76 0.59 2.11 29.56
C ALA A 76 1.53 1.05 28.92
N PRO A 77 1.98 1.25 27.67
CA PRO A 77 1.80 2.44 26.83
C PRO A 77 0.51 2.47 25.97
N TYR A 78 -0.34 1.46 26.07
CA TYR A 78 -1.47 1.25 25.14
C TYR A 78 -2.72 2.07 25.45
N SER A 79 -2.80 2.69 26.63
CA SER A 79 -3.98 3.41 27.14
C SER A 79 -4.51 4.50 26.19
N GLY A 80 -3.64 5.15 25.41
CA GLY A 80 -4.03 6.20 24.46
C GLY A 80 -4.46 5.71 23.07
N VAL A 81 -4.19 4.44 22.74
CA VAL A 81 -4.36 3.95 21.35
C VAL A 81 -5.82 3.87 20.95
N SER A 82 -6.69 3.36 21.84
CA SER A 82 -8.14 3.27 21.59
C SER A 82 -8.76 4.65 21.33
N GLN A 83 -8.34 5.67 22.10
CA GLN A 83 -8.80 7.04 21.89
C GLN A 83 -8.31 7.59 20.55
N TYR A 84 -7.03 7.41 20.22
CA TYR A 84 -6.48 7.83 18.94
C TYR A 84 -7.21 7.18 17.75
N VAL A 85 -7.53 5.88 17.85
CA VAL A 85 -8.33 5.15 16.84
C VAL A 85 -9.72 5.79 16.69
N ARG A 86 -10.40 6.10 17.79
CA ARG A 86 -11.71 6.79 17.74
C ARG A 86 -11.61 8.13 17.04
N ASP A 87 -10.60 8.93 17.41
CA ASP A 87 -10.41 10.27 16.89
C ASP A 87 -10.10 10.24 15.39
N ILE A 88 -9.15 9.42 14.95
CA ILE A 88 -8.76 9.36 13.53
C ILE A 88 -9.89 8.82 12.65
N LEU A 89 -10.63 7.81 13.13
CA LEU A 89 -11.78 7.25 12.40
C LEU A 89 -12.94 8.25 12.28
N SER A 90 -13.13 9.11 13.30
CA SER A 90 -14.11 10.19 13.22
C SER A 90 -13.76 11.20 12.12
N GLU A 91 -12.47 11.50 11.92
CA GLU A 91 -12.02 12.37 10.84
C GLU A 91 -12.22 11.72 9.45
N TYR A 92 -12.04 10.40 9.33
CA TYR A 92 -12.38 9.68 8.08
C TYR A 92 -13.87 9.77 7.78
N GLN A 93 -14.71 9.56 8.80
CA GLN A 93 -16.16 9.66 8.64
C GLN A 93 -16.59 11.05 8.17
N LEU A 94 -15.99 12.11 8.72
CA LEU A 94 -16.22 13.50 8.30
C LEU A 94 -15.76 13.75 6.85
N ALA A 95 -14.66 13.15 6.43
CA ALA A 95 -14.11 13.33 5.08
C ALA A 95 -14.89 12.59 3.98
N ALA A 96 -15.48 11.43 4.30
CA ALA A 96 -16.08 10.48 3.34
C ALA A 96 -17.51 10.80 2.86
N ARG A 97 -18.08 11.95 3.24
CA ARG A 97 -19.41 12.45 2.79
C ARG A 97 -20.58 11.45 2.95
N GLY A 98 -20.50 10.52 3.92
CA GLY A 98 -21.58 9.58 4.23
C GLY A 98 -21.36 8.13 3.77
N ASN A 99 -20.34 7.85 2.95
CA ASN A 99 -19.98 6.48 2.53
C ASN A 99 -19.02 5.79 3.52
N PHE A 100 -19.09 6.16 4.80
CA PHE A 100 -18.20 5.66 5.84
C PHE A 100 -18.94 5.53 7.16
N SER A 101 -18.82 4.37 7.79
CA SER A 101 -19.46 4.07 9.07
C SER A 101 -18.48 3.37 10.01
N CYS A 102 -18.56 3.71 11.30
CA CYS A 102 -17.75 3.10 12.34
C CYS A 102 -18.63 2.52 13.44
N GLU A 103 -18.32 1.30 13.86
CA GLU A 103 -18.97 0.61 14.98
C GLU A 103 -17.89 0.15 15.97
N PHE A 104 -18.08 0.46 17.25
CA PHE A 104 -17.15 0.11 18.31
C PHE A 104 -17.75 -0.99 19.16
N PHE A 105 -17.02 -2.09 19.29
CA PHE A 105 -17.46 -3.25 20.05
C PHE A 105 -16.78 -3.27 21.41
N ASP A 106 -17.59 -3.39 22.45
CA ASP A 106 -17.13 -3.63 23.82
C ASP A 106 -16.60 -5.06 23.94
N MET A 107 -15.32 -5.21 24.28
CA MET A 107 -14.65 -6.51 24.37
C MET A 107 -14.85 -7.21 25.72
N ASP A 108 -15.57 -6.62 26.67
CA ASP A 108 -15.99 -7.31 27.89
C ASP A 108 -17.15 -8.29 27.60
N SER A 109 -17.88 -8.10 26.48
CA SER A 109 -18.92 -9.01 26.01
C SER A 109 -18.35 -10.28 25.33
N PRO A 110 -18.70 -11.49 25.80
CA PRO A 110 -18.26 -12.75 25.18
C PRO A 110 -18.68 -12.91 23.71
N ASP A 111 -19.83 -12.35 23.33
CA ASP A 111 -20.34 -12.39 21.96
C ASP A 111 -19.46 -11.57 21.03
N ASN A 112 -19.06 -10.36 21.47
CA ASN A 112 -18.18 -9.49 20.72
C ASN A 112 -16.77 -10.06 20.58
N GLN A 113 -16.26 -10.75 21.61
CA GLN A 113 -15.00 -11.49 21.53
C GLN A 113 -15.07 -12.65 20.51
N SER A 114 -16.21 -13.34 20.46
CA SER A 114 -16.44 -14.42 19.50
C SER A 114 -16.57 -13.89 18.07
N LEU A 115 -17.20 -12.72 17.90
CA LEU A 115 -17.24 -12.01 16.63
C LEU A 115 -15.84 -11.58 16.16
N ALA A 116 -15.02 -11.01 17.05
CA ALA A 116 -13.64 -10.63 16.76
C ALA A 116 -12.82 -11.83 16.26
N ARG A 117 -12.93 -12.97 16.97
CA ARG A 117 -12.31 -14.25 16.56
C ARG A 117 -12.86 -14.76 15.23
N GLY A 118 -14.16 -14.59 14.97
CA GLY A 118 -14.80 -14.95 13.70
C GLY A 118 -14.25 -14.15 12.50
N TYR A 119 -13.86 -12.89 12.71
CA TYR A 119 -13.10 -12.10 11.74
C TYR A 119 -11.61 -12.45 11.69
N GLY A 120 -11.16 -13.38 12.52
CA GLY A 120 -9.77 -13.84 12.58
C GLY A 120 -8.82 -12.86 13.29
N LEU A 121 -9.32 -11.94 14.11
CA LEU A 121 -8.49 -11.09 14.98
C LEU A 121 -7.85 -11.93 16.09
N GLN A 122 -6.58 -11.69 16.33
CA GLN A 122 -5.79 -12.32 17.37
C GLN A 122 -5.75 -11.46 18.63
N GLN A 123 -5.54 -12.12 19.77
CA GLN A 123 -5.31 -11.41 21.03
C GLN A 123 -3.82 -11.10 21.18
N VAL A 124 -3.51 -9.91 21.64
CA VAL A 124 -2.16 -9.52 22.03
C VAL A 124 -2.00 -9.73 23.53
N GLN A 125 -0.92 -10.40 23.91
CA GLN A 125 -0.56 -10.57 25.31
C GLN A 125 0.18 -9.31 25.79
N ILE A 126 -0.44 -8.56 26.68
CA ILE A 126 0.10 -7.33 27.26
C ILE A 126 0.56 -7.59 28.69
N ARG A 127 1.67 -6.94 29.08
CA ARG A 127 2.17 -6.97 30.45
C ARG A 127 1.42 -5.94 31.28
N GLU A 128 0.90 -6.35 32.42
CA GLU A 128 0.22 -5.47 33.36
C GLU A 128 0.99 -5.48 34.68
N VAL A 129 1.32 -4.30 35.20
CA VAL A 129 1.94 -4.16 36.53
C VAL A 129 0.88 -3.62 37.46
N LYS A 130 0.43 -4.44 38.40
CA LYS A 130 -0.58 -4.07 39.40
C LYS A 130 -0.03 -4.42 40.78
N ASP A 131 0.00 -3.47 41.69
CA ASP A 131 0.43 -3.66 43.09
C ASP A 131 1.78 -4.40 43.25
N ASN A 132 2.78 -4.02 42.44
CA ASN A 132 4.11 -4.66 42.38
C ASN A 132 4.15 -6.12 41.87
N GLU A 133 3.03 -6.66 41.38
CA GLU A 133 2.98 -7.94 40.68
C GLU A 133 2.94 -7.74 39.17
N VAL A 134 3.72 -8.56 38.46
CA VAL A 134 3.72 -8.59 37.00
C VAL A 134 2.75 -9.66 36.54
N GLY A 135 1.62 -9.23 35.99
CA GLY A 135 0.65 -10.08 35.31
C GLY A 135 0.76 -9.98 33.79
N TYR A 136 0.10 -10.93 33.12
CA TYR A 136 -0.16 -10.86 31.68
C TYR A 136 -1.67 -10.89 31.45
N ARG A 137 -2.15 -10.02 30.56
CA ARG A 137 -3.55 -9.96 30.13
C ARG A 137 -3.60 -10.08 28.62
N ASN A 138 -4.58 -10.82 28.11
CA ASN A 138 -4.85 -10.85 26.67
C ASN A 138 -5.84 -9.75 26.32
N ALA A 139 -5.54 -8.97 25.28
CA ALA A 139 -6.35 -7.86 24.82
C ALA A 139 -6.57 -7.94 23.31
N PHE A 140 -7.77 -7.57 22.85
CA PHE A 140 -8.02 -7.30 21.44
C PHE A 140 -7.62 -5.86 21.12
N MET A 141 -6.87 -5.67 20.03
CA MET A 141 -6.44 -4.36 19.54
C MET A 141 -6.47 -4.39 18.00
N GLY A 142 -7.66 -4.46 17.43
CA GLY A 142 -7.83 -4.67 16.00
C GLY A 142 -9.01 -3.91 15.40
N ILE A 143 -8.95 -3.74 14.08
CA ILE A 143 -9.96 -3.09 13.25
C ILE A 143 -10.26 -3.99 12.06
N VAL A 144 -11.54 -4.10 11.70
CA VAL A 144 -12.01 -4.81 10.52
C VAL A 144 -12.67 -3.82 9.57
N LEU A 145 -12.21 -3.79 8.33
CA LEU A 145 -12.74 -2.99 7.24
C LEU A 145 -13.61 -3.89 6.35
N THR A 146 -14.76 -3.36 5.95
CA THR A 146 -15.73 -4.03 5.09
C THR A 146 -16.16 -3.08 3.99
N TYR A 147 -15.97 -3.47 2.73
CA TYR A 147 -16.33 -2.67 1.57
C TYR A 147 -16.82 -3.63 0.48
N ALA A 148 -18.05 -3.45 0.01
CA ALA A 148 -18.74 -4.44 -0.82
C ALA A 148 -18.68 -5.85 -0.18
N ASP A 149 -18.20 -6.84 -0.93
CA ASP A 149 -18.01 -8.23 -0.49
C ASP A 149 -16.60 -8.49 0.10
N GLN A 150 -15.75 -7.47 0.19
CA GLN A 150 -14.37 -7.61 0.68
C GLN A 150 -14.27 -7.30 2.17
N ILE A 151 -13.39 -8.05 2.84
CA ILE A 151 -13.04 -7.88 4.25
C ILE A 151 -11.52 -7.76 4.36
N GLU A 152 -11.04 -6.73 5.04
CA GLU A 152 -9.64 -6.56 5.38
C GLU A 152 -9.51 -6.30 6.88
N LYS A 153 -8.42 -6.78 7.51
CA LYS A 153 -8.20 -6.64 8.95
C LYS A 153 -6.86 -5.98 9.24
N LEU A 154 -6.85 -5.15 10.27
CA LEU A 154 -5.67 -4.56 10.87
C LEU A 154 -5.59 -5.06 12.31
N ASP A 155 -4.62 -5.91 12.60
CA ASP A 155 -4.47 -6.57 13.89
C ASP A 155 -3.22 -6.06 14.63
N GLY A 156 -3.16 -6.26 15.95
CA GLY A 156 -2.00 -5.90 16.76
C GLY A 156 -1.70 -4.40 16.77
N ILE A 157 -2.73 -3.56 16.77
CA ILE A 157 -2.59 -2.10 16.78
C ILE A 157 -2.21 -1.64 18.20
N VAL A 158 -0.90 -1.69 18.47
CA VAL A 158 -0.31 -1.37 19.78
C VAL A 158 0.19 0.06 19.91
N SER A 159 0.20 0.84 18.82
CA SER A 159 0.62 2.23 18.80
C SER A 159 -0.20 3.06 17.82
N SER A 160 -0.22 4.38 18.04
CA SER A 160 -0.76 5.36 17.08
C SER A 160 0.18 5.61 15.89
N ASP A 161 1.45 5.25 16.02
CA ASP A 161 2.48 5.58 15.05
C ASP A 161 2.22 4.87 13.71
N GLY A 162 2.08 5.68 12.65
CA GLY A 162 1.80 5.20 11.30
C GLY A 162 0.42 4.56 11.14
N LEU A 163 -0.48 4.64 12.13
CA LEU A 163 -1.79 4.01 12.06
C LEU A 163 -2.67 4.63 10.98
N GLU A 164 -2.66 5.96 10.80
CA GLU A 164 -3.37 6.62 9.72
C GLU A 164 -2.94 6.08 8.34
N TYR A 165 -1.64 5.89 8.15
CA TYR A 165 -1.10 5.31 6.92
C TYR A 165 -1.61 3.88 6.74
N LYS A 166 -1.50 3.02 7.77
CA LYS A 166 -2.01 1.64 7.72
C LYS A 166 -3.49 1.57 7.38
N ILE A 167 -4.33 2.42 7.99
CA ILE A 167 -5.77 2.50 7.69
C ILE A 167 -5.97 2.95 6.23
N THR A 168 -5.31 4.03 5.80
CA THR A 168 -5.44 4.54 4.43
C THR A 168 -5.04 3.50 3.39
N THR A 169 -3.95 2.77 3.63
CA THR A 169 -3.46 1.71 2.75
C THR A 169 -4.46 0.56 2.67
N ALA A 170 -5.01 0.12 3.80
CA ALA A 170 -6.05 -0.91 3.82
C ALA A 170 -7.31 -0.45 3.08
N VAL A 171 -7.76 0.80 3.28
CA VAL A 171 -8.88 1.38 2.52
C VAL A 171 -8.55 1.41 1.02
N SER A 172 -7.39 1.92 0.64
CA SER A 172 -7.00 1.99 -0.76
C SER A 172 -6.94 0.61 -1.40
N ARG A 173 -6.48 -0.42 -0.67
CA ARG A 173 -6.37 -1.80 -1.15
C ARG A 173 -7.73 -2.47 -1.30
N ILE A 174 -8.61 -2.32 -0.32
CA ILE A 174 -9.96 -2.92 -0.39
C ILE A 174 -10.81 -2.25 -1.47
N VAL A 175 -10.67 -0.93 -1.64
CA VAL A 175 -11.34 -0.16 -2.70
C VAL A 175 -10.73 -0.47 -4.06
N SER A 176 -9.41 -0.53 -4.20
CA SER A 176 -8.77 -0.88 -5.48
C SER A 176 -9.06 -2.33 -5.86
N SER A 177 -9.10 -3.26 -4.91
CA SER A 177 -9.50 -4.66 -5.13
C SER A 177 -10.98 -4.77 -5.51
N THR A 178 -11.84 -3.95 -4.93
CA THR A 178 -13.26 -3.93 -5.30
C THR A 178 -13.46 -3.28 -6.67
N ASN A 179 -12.81 -2.16 -6.95
CA ASN A 179 -12.78 -1.50 -8.26
C ASN A 179 -12.06 -2.33 -9.32
N ALA A 180 -11.15 -3.20 -8.93
CA ALA A 180 -10.57 -4.23 -9.77
C ALA A 180 -11.61 -5.28 -10.11
N LEU A 181 -12.36 -5.76 -9.13
CA LEU A 181 -13.40 -6.77 -9.31
C LEU A 181 -14.61 -6.23 -10.10
N THR A 182 -15.00 -4.99 -9.89
CA THR A 182 -16.10 -4.30 -10.58
C THR A 182 -15.65 -3.64 -11.89
N GLY A 183 -14.40 -3.18 -11.93
CA GLY A 183 -13.78 -2.41 -13.00
C GLY A 183 -12.60 -3.08 -13.68
N LEU A 184 -12.54 -4.42 -13.70
CA LEU A 184 -12.00 -5.12 -14.87
C LEU A 184 -12.75 -4.49 -16.05
N SER A 185 -12.13 -3.55 -16.75
CA SER A 185 -12.65 -2.97 -17.98
C SER A 185 -12.24 -3.83 -19.18
N GLY A 186 -11.30 -4.76 -18.98
CA GLY A 186 -10.89 -5.82 -19.89
C GLY A 186 -11.13 -7.23 -19.34
N ARG A 187 -10.63 -8.25 -20.04
CA ARG A 187 -10.58 -9.64 -19.58
C ARG A 187 -9.13 -9.95 -19.23
N VAL A 188 -8.91 -10.60 -18.09
CA VAL A 188 -7.57 -11.06 -17.72
C VAL A 188 -7.27 -12.27 -18.60
N LYS A 189 -6.14 -12.26 -19.28
CA LYS A 189 -5.69 -13.41 -20.07
C LYS A 189 -4.75 -14.26 -19.23
N LEU A 190 -5.11 -15.50 -18.95
CA LEU A 190 -4.25 -16.51 -18.33
C LEU A 190 -3.70 -17.43 -19.41
N THR A 191 -2.38 -17.45 -19.57
CA THR A 191 -1.68 -18.28 -20.54
C THR A 191 -0.80 -19.28 -19.83
N LEU A 192 -1.03 -20.58 -20.06
CA LEU A 192 -0.10 -21.64 -19.68
C LEU A 192 0.92 -21.84 -20.80
N PHE A 193 2.17 -21.52 -20.55
CA PHE A 193 3.28 -21.92 -21.42
C PHE A 193 3.77 -23.30 -20.97
N LYS A 194 3.52 -24.32 -21.79
CA LYS A 194 3.93 -25.71 -21.56
C LYS A 194 4.49 -26.29 -22.85
N SER A 195 5.81 -26.30 -23.00
CA SER A 195 6.44 -26.92 -24.18
C SER A 195 6.21 -28.43 -24.19
N SER A 196 5.56 -28.94 -25.24
CA SER A 196 5.22 -30.36 -25.37
C SER A 196 6.43 -31.29 -25.29
N ARG A 197 7.58 -30.85 -25.78
CA ARG A 197 8.85 -31.61 -25.75
C ARG A 197 9.33 -31.93 -24.33
N LEU A 198 8.89 -31.16 -23.32
CA LEU A 198 9.26 -31.41 -21.92
C LEU A 198 8.66 -32.72 -21.38
N ALA A 199 7.59 -33.25 -21.99
CA ALA A 199 6.99 -34.53 -21.62
C ALA A 199 7.97 -35.70 -21.75
N ASP A 200 8.88 -35.64 -22.73
CA ASP A 200 9.83 -36.72 -23.04
C ASP A 200 10.86 -36.95 -21.93
N PHE A 201 11.02 -36.00 -21.00
CA PHE A 201 11.97 -36.09 -19.89
C PHE A 201 11.39 -36.77 -18.64
N GLY A 202 10.09 -37.11 -18.64
CA GLY A 202 9.47 -37.90 -17.57
C GLY A 202 9.46 -37.22 -16.21
N PHE A 203 9.26 -35.90 -16.16
CA PHE A 203 9.17 -35.15 -14.90
C PHE A 203 7.91 -35.57 -14.12
N SER A 204 8.06 -35.88 -12.83
CA SER A 204 6.93 -36.19 -11.96
C SER A 204 6.03 -34.95 -11.84
N GLY A 205 4.71 -35.09 -11.97
CA GLY A 205 3.78 -33.96 -11.90
C GLY A 205 3.51 -33.26 -13.23
N PHE A 206 4.17 -33.64 -14.33
CA PHE A 206 4.05 -32.93 -15.62
C PHE A 206 2.72 -33.18 -16.34
N ASP A 207 2.18 -34.39 -16.21
CA ASP A 207 0.91 -34.77 -16.84
C ASP A 207 -0.29 -34.14 -16.09
N GLU A 208 -0.12 -33.86 -14.80
CA GLU A 208 -1.13 -33.24 -13.93
C GLU A 208 -1.29 -31.73 -14.15
N ILE A 209 -0.31 -31.07 -14.80
CA ILE A 209 -0.28 -29.61 -14.97
C ILE A 209 -1.58 -29.09 -15.59
N ASP A 210 -2.03 -29.65 -16.72
CA ASP A 210 -3.21 -29.15 -17.42
C ASP A 210 -4.47 -29.25 -16.55
N GLY A 211 -4.63 -30.37 -15.84
CA GLY A 211 -5.75 -30.58 -14.93
C GLY A 211 -5.72 -29.64 -13.72
N ALA A 212 -4.56 -29.47 -13.11
CA ALA A 212 -4.38 -28.59 -11.96
C ALA A 212 -4.61 -27.12 -12.32
N VAL A 213 -4.08 -26.67 -13.47
CA VAL A 213 -4.29 -25.31 -13.99
C VAL A 213 -5.75 -25.08 -14.35
N GLN A 214 -6.40 -26.01 -15.04
CA GLN A 214 -7.81 -25.91 -15.38
C GLN A 214 -8.69 -25.80 -14.12
N ALA A 215 -8.45 -26.63 -13.11
CA ALA A 215 -9.20 -26.60 -11.86
C ALA A 215 -9.01 -25.26 -11.09
N ALA A 216 -7.77 -24.77 -11.00
CA ALA A 216 -7.47 -23.48 -10.39
C ALA A 216 -8.13 -22.32 -11.16
N TYR A 217 -8.04 -22.34 -12.50
CA TYR A 217 -8.70 -21.38 -13.38
C TYR A 217 -10.20 -21.34 -13.14
N GLU A 218 -10.90 -22.48 -13.13
CA GLU A 218 -12.35 -22.53 -12.95
C GLU A 218 -12.78 -21.99 -11.58
N ALA A 219 -12.07 -22.38 -10.51
CA ALA A 219 -12.34 -21.92 -9.16
C ALA A 219 -12.22 -20.39 -9.05
N VAL A 220 -11.11 -19.84 -9.56
CA VAL A 220 -10.85 -18.40 -9.50
C VAL A 220 -11.74 -17.63 -10.48
N ASN A 221 -11.93 -18.10 -11.70
CA ASN A 221 -12.78 -17.41 -12.69
C ASN A 221 -14.23 -17.26 -12.20
N LYS A 222 -14.75 -18.26 -11.46
CA LYS A 222 -16.06 -18.16 -10.80
C LYS A 222 -16.09 -17.02 -9.77
N GLN A 223 -15.05 -16.89 -8.94
CA GLN A 223 -14.92 -15.79 -7.97
C GLN A 223 -14.86 -14.43 -8.66
N TYR A 224 -14.18 -14.33 -9.81
CA TYR A 224 -14.03 -13.13 -10.62
C TYR A 224 -15.13 -12.98 -11.70
N ARG A 225 -16.31 -13.60 -11.51
CA ARG A 225 -17.52 -13.46 -12.36
C ARG A 225 -17.29 -13.73 -13.87
N GLY A 226 -16.44 -14.68 -14.22
CA GLY A 226 -16.24 -15.12 -15.61
C GLY A 226 -15.38 -14.16 -16.46
N ARG A 227 -14.52 -13.36 -15.83
CA ARG A 227 -13.72 -12.31 -16.47
C ARG A 227 -12.28 -12.73 -16.83
N ILE A 228 -11.96 -14.00 -16.66
CA ILE A 228 -10.65 -14.59 -16.99
C ILE A 228 -10.81 -15.47 -18.24
N ASP A 229 -10.02 -15.18 -19.26
CA ASP A 229 -9.88 -16.03 -20.44
C ASP A 229 -8.63 -16.91 -20.25
N TYR A 230 -8.73 -18.19 -20.59
CA TYR A 230 -7.64 -19.16 -20.41
C TYR A 230 -7.23 -19.77 -21.75
N GLU A 231 -5.92 -19.85 -21.98
CA GLU A 231 -5.33 -20.61 -23.08
C GLU A 231 -4.08 -21.39 -22.63
N SER A 232 -3.80 -22.49 -23.33
CA SER A 232 -2.57 -23.28 -23.18
C SER A 232 -1.79 -23.21 -24.50
N VAL A 233 -0.50 -22.87 -24.41
CA VAL A 233 0.39 -22.64 -25.53
C VAL A 233 1.65 -23.47 -25.35
N SER A 234 2.00 -24.24 -26.38
CA SER A 234 3.32 -24.89 -26.49
C SER A 234 4.21 -24.04 -27.39
N PRO A 235 5.07 -23.16 -26.83
CA PRO A 235 5.90 -22.26 -27.63
C PRO A 235 6.95 -23.04 -28.43
N ALA A 236 7.30 -22.51 -29.59
CA ALA A 236 8.40 -23.07 -30.37
C ALA A 236 9.73 -22.82 -29.66
N SER A 237 10.70 -23.74 -29.81
CA SER A 237 12.03 -23.65 -29.18
C SER A 237 12.72 -22.29 -29.39
N GLY A 238 12.59 -21.70 -30.59
CA GLY A 238 13.17 -20.38 -30.90
C GLY A 238 12.47 -19.17 -30.25
N GLU A 239 11.25 -19.32 -29.76
CA GLU A 239 10.47 -18.27 -29.09
C GLU A 239 10.72 -18.25 -27.57
N VAL A 240 11.13 -19.38 -26.99
CA VAL A 240 11.34 -19.54 -25.55
C VAL A 240 12.26 -18.47 -24.96
N PRO A 241 13.43 -18.13 -25.55
CA PRO A 241 14.30 -17.10 -24.98
C PRO A 241 13.62 -15.72 -24.86
N GLN A 242 12.74 -15.37 -25.81
CA GLN A 242 12.00 -14.10 -25.79
C GLN A 242 10.92 -14.10 -24.69
N LEU A 243 10.26 -15.24 -24.49
CA LEU A 243 9.28 -15.42 -23.42
C LEU A 243 9.92 -15.37 -22.03
N VAL A 244 11.09 -15.99 -21.87
CA VAL A 244 11.89 -15.92 -20.63
C VAL A 244 12.32 -14.49 -20.36
N GLN A 245 12.82 -13.78 -21.37
CA GLN A 245 13.22 -12.38 -21.22
C GLN A 245 12.02 -11.46 -20.90
N ARG A 246 10.86 -11.71 -21.50
CA ARG A 246 9.66 -10.89 -21.31
C ARG A 246 8.95 -11.17 -19.99
N TYR A 247 8.77 -12.43 -19.62
CA TYR A 247 7.89 -12.83 -18.51
C TYR A 247 8.62 -13.48 -17.32
N GLY A 248 9.91 -13.77 -17.45
CA GLY A 248 10.71 -14.41 -16.39
C GLY A 248 10.32 -15.86 -16.07
N ILE A 249 9.62 -16.55 -16.98
CA ILE A 249 9.21 -17.95 -16.79
C ILE A 249 10.40 -18.92 -16.91
N GLN A 250 10.32 -20.10 -16.29
CA GLN A 250 11.40 -21.07 -16.32
C GLN A 250 11.60 -21.63 -17.74
N SER A 251 12.86 -21.82 -18.13
CA SER A 251 13.22 -22.58 -19.32
C SER A 251 14.18 -23.72 -19.02
N ILE A 252 14.05 -24.78 -19.82
CA ILE A 252 14.96 -25.94 -19.83
C ILE A 252 15.59 -26.00 -21.22
N SER A 253 16.91 -26.14 -21.27
CA SER A 253 17.65 -26.34 -22.50
C SER A 253 18.19 -27.77 -22.60
N TRP A 254 18.17 -28.34 -23.80
CA TRP A 254 18.77 -29.65 -24.09
C TRP A 254 19.52 -29.63 -25.42
N LYS A 255 20.24 -30.71 -25.72
CA LYS A 255 20.90 -30.91 -27.01
C LYS A 255 20.05 -31.79 -27.92
N GLU A 256 19.78 -31.28 -29.11
CA GLU A 256 19.08 -32.01 -30.16
C GLU A 256 20.02 -32.97 -30.90
N ALA A 257 19.44 -33.93 -31.61
CA ALA A 257 20.19 -34.94 -32.37
C ALA A 257 21.07 -34.35 -33.48
N ASP A 258 20.70 -33.17 -33.99
CA ASP A 258 21.47 -32.40 -34.99
C ASP A 258 22.58 -31.52 -34.36
N GLY A 259 22.75 -31.58 -33.03
CA GLY A 259 23.73 -30.81 -32.27
C GLY A 259 23.27 -29.39 -31.88
N SER A 260 22.12 -28.94 -32.37
CA SER A 260 21.51 -27.68 -31.97
C SER A 260 21.04 -27.73 -30.50
N THR A 261 20.80 -26.56 -29.92
CA THR A 261 20.26 -26.44 -28.56
C THR A 261 18.74 -26.25 -28.65
N GLY A 262 17.98 -27.18 -28.08
CA GLY A 262 16.54 -27.05 -27.91
C GLY A 262 16.22 -26.31 -26.60
N TYR A 263 15.12 -25.57 -26.59
CA TYR A 263 14.59 -24.89 -25.42
C TYR A 263 13.11 -25.24 -25.22
N GLY A 264 12.71 -25.38 -23.96
CA GLY A 264 11.32 -25.55 -23.55
C GLY A 264 11.00 -24.60 -22.41
N ALA A 265 9.78 -24.09 -22.38
CA ALA A 265 9.28 -23.22 -21.33
C ALA A 265 8.25 -23.95 -20.48
N LEU A 266 8.25 -23.65 -19.18
CA LEU A 266 7.17 -23.98 -18.27
C LEU A 266 6.84 -22.76 -17.40
N GLY A 267 5.58 -22.37 -17.37
CA GLY A 267 5.10 -21.29 -16.50
C GLY A 267 3.70 -20.82 -16.85
N LEU A 268 3.08 -20.11 -15.92
CA LEU A 268 1.80 -19.44 -16.11
C LEU A 268 2.00 -17.94 -16.15
N VAL A 269 1.28 -17.24 -17.01
CA VAL A 269 1.34 -15.78 -17.12
C VAL A 269 -0.09 -15.22 -17.14
N LEU A 270 -0.33 -14.21 -16.31
CA LEU A 270 -1.52 -13.38 -16.34
C LEU A 270 -1.20 -12.05 -17.03
N GLU A 271 -2.06 -11.62 -17.94
CA GLU A 271 -1.95 -10.34 -18.63
C GLU A 271 -3.25 -9.53 -18.48
N LEU A 272 -3.10 -8.22 -18.26
CA LEU A 272 -4.19 -7.24 -18.26
C LEU A 272 -3.68 -5.93 -18.88
N GLY A 273 -4.00 -5.69 -20.16
CA GLY A 273 -3.41 -4.58 -20.91
C GLY A 273 -1.91 -4.78 -21.09
N ASP A 274 -1.10 -3.79 -20.69
CA ASP A 274 0.37 -3.85 -20.75
C ASP A 274 0.99 -4.48 -19.48
N SER A 275 0.19 -4.71 -18.44
CA SER A 275 0.65 -5.30 -17.18
C SER A 275 0.58 -6.83 -17.25
N TYR A 276 1.58 -7.49 -16.67
CA TYR A 276 1.59 -8.94 -16.54
C TYR A 276 2.19 -9.38 -15.21
N ARG A 277 1.87 -10.61 -14.79
CA ARG A 277 2.55 -11.33 -13.71
C ARG A 277 2.72 -12.80 -14.08
N SER A 278 3.87 -13.38 -13.78
CA SER A 278 4.09 -14.81 -13.90
C SER A 278 3.77 -15.52 -12.58
N ILE A 279 3.17 -16.70 -12.69
CA ILE A 279 2.97 -17.65 -11.59
C ILE A 279 3.99 -18.77 -11.83
N PRO A 280 4.99 -18.92 -10.94
CA PRO A 280 6.06 -19.88 -11.15
C PRO A 280 5.52 -21.32 -11.06
N LEU A 281 5.82 -22.10 -12.09
CA LEU A 281 5.71 -23.56 -12.10
C LEU A 281 7.13 -24.06 -12.31
N GLU A 282 7.72 -24.62 -11.26
CA GLU A 282 9.15 -24.89 -11.25
C GLU A 282 9.46 -26.37 -11.42
N ILE A 283 10.40 -26.70 -12.31
CA ILE A 283 10.98 -28.05 -12.36
C ILE A 283 12.20 -28.07 -11.44
N VAL A 284 12.09 -28.81 -10.35
CA VAL A 284 13.11 -28.92 -9.30
C VAL A 284 13.73 -30.31 -9.28
N ASN A 285 15.00 -30.38 -8.86
CA ASN A 285 15.71 -31.65 -8.68
C ASN A 285 15.40 -32.22 -7.28
N LEU A 286 14.97 -33.46 -7.23
CA LEU A 286 14.75 -34.25 -6.03
C LEU A 286 15.80 -35.36 -5.91
N ILE A 287 15.84 -36.02 -4.75
CA ILE A 287 16.74 -37.16 -4.52
C ILE A 287 16.52 -38.27 -5.56
N PHE A 288 15.29 -38.42 -6.07
CA PHE A 288 14.91 -39.45 -7.05
C PHE A 288 14.28 -38.85 -8.31
N GLY A 289 15.02 -37.97 -8.98
CA GLY A 289 14.62 -37.41 -10.29
C GLY A 289 14.10 -35.98 -10.19
N TYR A 290 13.30 -35.57 -11.16
CA TYR A 290 12.80 -34.19 -11.25
C TYR A 290 11.29 -34.16 -11.06
N ALA A 291 10.78 -33.10 -10.42
CA ALA A 291 9.37 -32.90 -10.23
C ALA A 291 8.96 -31.46 -10.52
N VAL A 292 7.70 -31.29 -10.92
CA VAL A 292 7.05 -29.98 -11.04
C VAL A 292 6.53 -29.56 -9.67
N GLN A 293 6.95 -28.39 -9.19
CA GLN A 293 6.52 -27.76 -7.95
C GLN A 293 5.60 -26.57 -8.25
N GLY A 294 4.71 -26.25 -7.31
CA GLY A 294 3.79 -25.11 -7.39
C GLY A 294 2.39 -25.48 -7.86
N LEU A 295 2.09 -26.77 -8.07
CA LEU A 295 0.77 -27.28 -8.48
C LEU A 295 -0.23 -27.32 -7.32
N ASP A 296 0.27 -27.46 -6.10
CA ASP A 296 -0.46 -27.71 -4.85
C ASP A 296 -1.22 -26.49 -4.31
N ASP A 297 -0.75 -25.27 -4.59
CA ASP A 297 -1.45 -24.01 -4.24
C ASP A 297 -1.68 -23.10 -5.46
N LEU A 298 -1.99 -23.69 -6.62
CA LEU A 298 -2.25 -22.91 -7.84
C LEU A 298 -3.42 -21.93 -7.68
N GLN A 299 -4.46 -22.30 -6.94
CA GLN A 299 -5.61 -21.43 -6.71
C GLN A 299 -5.22 -20.19 -5.89
N GLY A 300 -4.44 -20.36 -4.81
CA GLY A 300 -3.95 -19.27 -3.98
C GLY A 300 -3.01 -18.36 -4.77
N ALA A 301 -2.02 -18.96 -5.44
CA ALA A 301 -1.05 -18.23 -6.26
C ALA A 301 -1.72 -17.44 -7.40
N LEU A 302 -2.72 -18.01 -8.08
CA LEU A 302 -3.52 -17.35 -9.11
C LEU A 302 -4.31 -16.17 -8.54
N SER A 303 -4.97 -16.35 -7.39
CA SER A 303 -5.76 -15.29 -6.73
C SER A 303 -4.88 -14.11 -6.31
N GLU A 304 -3.73 -14.38 -5.69
CA GLU A 304 -2.77 -13.34 -5.29
C GLU A 304 -2.15 -12.63 -6.51
N SER A 305 -1.84 -13.37 -7.57
CA SER A 305 -1.31 -12.76 -8.80
C SER A 305 -2.34 -11.86 -9.49
N ILE A 306 -3.62 -12.24 -9.52
CA ILE A 306 -4.68 -11.35 -10.02
C ILE A 306 -4.81 -10.13 -9.11
N ARG A 307 -4.86 -10.31 -7.78
CA ARG A 307 -4.90 -9.17 -6.83
C ARG A 307 -3.73 -8.22 -7.09
N GLY A 308 -2.51 -8.73 -7.27
CA GLY A 308 -1.33 -7.94 -7.57
C GLY A 308 -1.32 -7.33 -8.98
N LEU A 309 -2.00 -7.94 -9.95
CA LEU A 309 -2.12 -7.42 -11.31
C LEU A 309 -3.12 -6.27 -11.40
N VAL A 310 -4.18 -6.30 -10.59
CA VAL A 310 -5.19 -5.24 -10.57
C VAL A 310 -5.00 -4.24 -9.43
N SER A 311 -4.21 -4.58 -8.41
CA SER A 311 -3.64 -3.59 -7.49
C SER A 311 -2.78 -2.64 -8.31
N ARG A 312 -3.25 -1.39 -8.48
CA ARG A 312 -2.54 -0.33 -9.17
C ARG A 312 -1.30 0.05 -8.36
N THR A 313 -0.26 -0.79 -8.34
CA THR A 313 1.03 -0.33 -7.85
C THR A 313 1.51 0.71 -8.84
N SER A 314 1.49 1.98 -8.43
CA SER A 314 2.03 3.03 -9.28
C SER A 314 3.53 2.78 -9.44
N ALA A 315 4.01 2.72 -10.68
CA ALA A 315 5.43 2.56 -10.96
C ALA A 315 6.19 3.82 -10.51
N VAL A 316 7.20 3.61 -9.67
CA VAL A 316 8.11 4.63 -9.17
C VAL A 316 9.50 4.34 -9.72
N ALA A 317 10.09 5.30 -10.42
CA ALA A 317 11.49 5.21 -10.80
C ALA A 317 12.37 5.66 -9.65
N TYR A 318 13.46 4.94 -9.37
CA TYR A 318 14.43 5.27 -8.34
C TYR A 318 15.78 5.54 -9.00
N VAL A 319 16.30 6.75 -8.85
CA VAL A 319 17.60 7.09 -9.43
C VAL A 319 18.70 6.33 -8.69
N SER A 320 19.61 5.70 -9.43
CA SER A 320 20.69 4.86 -8.86
C SER A 320 22.08 5.18 -9.39
N ASN A 321 22.23 6.26 -10.18
CA ASN A 321 23.49 6.62 -10.85
C ASN A 321 24.25 7.80 -10.23
N HIS A 322 23.79 8.37 -9.10
CA HIS A 322 24.48 9.46 -8.39
C HIS A 322 24.87 9.10 -6.94
N GLY A 323 24.92 7.81 -6.58
CA GLY A 323 25.31 7.36 -5.25
C GLY A 323 24.17 7.38 -4.23
N GLU A 324 22.93 7.28 -4.72
CA GLU A 324 21.74 7.12 -3.89
C GLU A 324 21.79 5.89 -3.01
N LEU A 325 21.03 5.92 -1.92
CA LEU A 325 20.92 4.79 -1.00
C LEU A 325 20.40 3.53 -1.73
N PRO A 326 21.07 2.36 -1.65
CA PRO A 326 20.64 1.16 -2.36
C PRO A 326 19.26 0.68 -1.89
N LEU A 327 18.39 0.28 -2.84
CA LEU A 327 17.05 -0.21 -2.53
C LEU A 327 17.04 -1.51 -1.72
N GLY A 328 18.08 -2.33 -1.85
CA GLY A 328 18.18 -3.65 -1.21
C GLY A 328 18.86 -3.66 0.16
N ASP A 329 19.44 -2.55 0.61
CA ASP A 329 20.18 -2.49 1.88
C ASP A 329 19.28 -1.98 3.02
N ALA A 330 19.10 -2.82 4.05
CA ALA A 330 18.24 -2.54 5.21
C ALA A 330 18.97 -1.86 6.39
N GLN A 331 20.30 -1.83 6.37
CA GLN A 331 21.11 -1.24 7.45
C GLN A 331 21.44 0.22 7.16
N THR A 332 21.89 0.50 5.93
CA THR A 332 22.34 1.84 5.53
C THR A 332 21.63 2.34 4.27
N GLY A 333 20.78 1.51 3.65
CA GLY A 333 20.08 1.85 2.41
C GLY A 333 18.60 2.21 2.58
N ALA A 334 17.88 2.10 1.47
CA ALA A 334 16.48 2.45 1.36
C ALA A 334 15.52 1.27 1.53
N ALA A 335 15.98 0.07 1.90
CA ALA A 335 15.11 -1.12 1.93
C ALA A 335 13.94 -0.98 2.92
N ASN A 336 14.14 -0.27 4.03
CA ASN A 336 13.06 0.01 4.99
C ASN A 336 12.00 0.93 4.39
N PHE A 337 12.41 1.95 3.62
CA PHE A 337 11.49 2.82 2.90
C PHE A 337 10.71 2.04 1.84
N VAL A 338 11.39 1.20 1.06
CA VAL A 338 10.75 0.33 0.06
C VAL A 338 9.74 -0.59 0.73
N SER A 339 10.11 -1.26 1.83
CA SER A 339 9.25 -2.19 2.56
C SER A 339 7.98 -1.52 3.10
N LEU A 340 8.06 -0.25 3.52
CA LEU A 340 6.89 0.50 4.03
C LEU A 340 5.87 0.84 2.94
N VAL A 341 6.29 0.94 1.68
CA VAL A 341 5.46 1.43 0.58
C VAL A 341 5.28 0.43 -0.56
N SER A 342 5.93 -0.74 -0.48
CA SER A 342 5.88 -1.83 -1.48
C SER A 342 4.47 -2.37 -1.71
N ASP A 343 3.61 -2.25 -0.69
CA ASP A 343 2.19 -2.60 -0.76
C ASP A 343 1.39 -1.76 -1.78
N MET A 344 1.88 -0.57 -2.15
CA MET A 344 1.20 0.39 -3.02
C MET A 344 2.03 0.84 -4.23
N TYR A 345 3.34 0.59 -4.22
CA TYR A 345 4.26 1.09 -5.24
C TYR A 345 5.28 0.03 -5.63
N SER A 346 5.63 -0.01 -6.91
CA SER A 346 6.73 -0.83 -7.41
C SER A 346 7.91 0.07 -7.80
N PHE A 347 9.11 -0.25 -7.32
CA PHE A 347 10.31 0.51 -7.64
C PHE A 347 11.06 -0.10 -8.82
N THR A 348 11.56 0.74 -9.71
CA THR A 348 12.47 0.35 -10.79
C THR A 348 13.67 1.28 -10.77
N GLU A 349 14.87 0.72 -10.72
CA GLU A 349 16.10 1.52 -10.80
C GLU A 349 16.20 2.22 -12.16
N LEU A 350 16.63 3.47 -12.12
CA LEU A 350 16.74 4.35 -13.27
C LEU A 350 18.12 5.00 -13.29
N ASP A 351 18.84 4.75 -14.38
CA ASP A 351 20.03 5.50 -14.73
C ASP A 351 19.63 6.66 -15.65
N LEU A 352 19.61 7.87 -15.08
CA LEU A 352 19.20 9.09 -15.78
C LEU A 352 20.18 9.49 -16.87
N SER A 353 21.44 9.03 -16.85
CA SER A 353 22.41 9.29 -17.90
C SER A 353 22.12 8.44 -19.14
N LYS A 354 21.68 7.18 -18.96
CA LYS A 354 21.53 6.22 -20.06
C LYS A 354 20.14 6.20 -20.70
N SER A 355 19.09 6.48 -19.93
CA SER A 355 17.71 6.27 -20.38
C SER A 355 16.77 7.39 -20.00
N ALA A 356 15.76 7.63 -20.84
CA ALA A 356 14.67 8.53 -20.54
C ALA A 356 13.70 7.91 -19.51
N ILE A 357 13.04 8.74 -18.72
CA ILE A 357 12.06 8.28 -17.73
C ILE A 357 10.85 7.65 -18.47
N PRO A 358 10.52 6.36 -18.23
CA PRO A 358 9.44 5.67 -18.92
C PRO A 358 8.08 6.38 -18.78
N ALA A 359 7.23 6.30 -19.81
CA ALA A 359 5.94 7.01 -19.84
C ALA A 359 4.95 6.54 -18.76
N GLY A 360 5.08 5.30 -18.27
CA GLY A 360 4.24 4.75 -17.20
C GLY A 360 4.64 5.15 -15.77
N VAL A 361 5.79 5.82 -15.61
CA VAL A 361 6.27 6.27 -14.30
C VAL A 361 5.56 7.57 -13.93
N GLN A 362 5.00 7.64 -12.72
CA GLN A 362 4.34 8.84 -12.19
C GLN A 362 5.19 9.58 -11.16
N CYS A 363 6.15 8.89 -10.54
CA CYS A 363 7.05 9.46 -9.55
C CYS A 363 8.50 9.03 -9.79
N VAL A 364 9.44 9.97 -9.69
CA VAL A 364 10.88 9.71 -9.62
C VAL A 364 11.37 10.01 -8.21
N VAL A 365 12.10 9.08 -7.60
CA VAL A 365 12.72 9.26 -6.28
C VAL A 365 14.23 9.42 -6.46
N ILE A 366 14.77 10.46 -5.82
CA ILE A 366 16.20 10.74 -5.74
C ILE A 366 16.56 10.79 -4.25
N ASN A 367 17.34 9.83 -3.77
CA ASN A 367 17.53 9.62 -2.33
C ASN A 367 18.99 9.70 -1.92
N GLY A 368 19.40 10.88 -1.44
CA GLY A 368 20.75 11.17 -1.00
C GLY A 368 21.78 11.16 -2.14
N PRO A 369 21.55 11.85 -3.28
CA PRO A 369 22.52 11.88 -4.37
C PRO A 369 23.83 12.51 -3.86
N LYS A 370 24.96 11.91 -4.26
CA LYS A 370 26.33 12.28 -3.85
C LYS A 370 27.10 13.02 -4.95
N THR A 371 26.61 12.98 -6.18
CA THR A 371 27.21 13.68 -7.33
C THR A 371 26.20 14.62 -8.00
N GLU A 372 26.71 15.63 -8.70
CA GLU A 372 25.88 16.57 -9.46
C GLU A 372 25.25 15.90 -10.68
N PHE A 373 24.04 16.34 -11.03
CA PHE A 373 23.34 15.96 -12.26
C PHE A 373 23.83 16.81 -13.43
N SER A 374 24.05 16.18 -14.59
CA SER A 374 24.36 16.87 -15.83
C SER A 374 23.16 17.67 -16.36
N GLU A 375 23.41 18.63 -17.26
CA GLU A 375 22.35 19.39 -17.92
C GLU A 375 21.35 18.48 -18.67
N GLU A 376 21.82 17.37 -19.23
CA GLU A 376 20.96 16.41 -19.93
C GLU A 376 20.03 15.66 -18.97
N GLU A 377 20.55 15.25 -17.81
CA GLU A 377 19.76 14.58 -16.76
C GLU A 377 18.72 15.53 -16.16
N LEU A 378 19.12 16.77 -15.89
CA LEU A 378 18.21 17.83 -15.43
C LEU A 378 17.13 18.11 -16.48
N TYR A 379 17.47 18.16 -17.76
CA TYR A 379 16.49 18.31 -18.83
C TYR A 379 15.47 17.16 -18.86
N ARG A 380 15.90 15.91 -18.64
CA ARG A 380 14.99 14.75 -18.57
C ARG A 380 14.03 14.85 -17.37
N LEU A 381 14.52 15.29 -16.22
CA LEU A 381 13.70 15.56 -15.03
C LEU A 381 12.71 16.72 -15.27
N ASP A 382 13.14 17.79 -15.93
CA ASP A 382 12.28 18.92 -16.29
C ASP A 382 11.15 18.48 -17.23
N GLN A 383 11.46 17.74 -18.29
CA GLN A 383 10.43 17.20 -19.19
C GLN A 383 9.45 16.29 -18.46
N PHE A 384 9.93 15.53 -17.49
CA PHE A 384 9.10 14.66 -16.66
C PHE A 384 8.14 15.45 -15.75
N LEU A 385 8.62 16.52 -15.12
CA LEU A 385 7.79 17.43 -14.34
C LEU A 385 6.76 18.14 -15.22
N LEU A 386 7.16 18.61 -16.41
CA LEU A 386 6.27 19.31 -17.35
C LEU A 386 5.10 18.45 -17.86
N ARG A 387 5.29 17.13 -17.98
CA ARG A 387 4.21 16.19 -18.33
C ARG A 387 3.36 15.74 -17.13
N GLY A 388 3.54 16.36 -15.96
CA GLY A 388 2.77 16.10 -14.74
C GLY A 388 3.33 15.01 -13.83
N GLY A 389 4.55 14.55 -14.06
CA GLY A 389 5.27 13.66 -13.15
C GLY A 389 5.64 14.36 -11.85
N SER A 390 5.86 13.58 -10.78
CA SER A 390 6.30 14.09 -9.48
C SER A 390 7.72 13.66 -9.16
N VAL A 391 8.57 14.54 -8.63
CA VAL A 391 9.90 14.16 -8.16
C VAL A 391 9.95 14.29 -6.64
N MET A 392 10.42 13.25 -5.97
CA MET A 392 10.68 13.23 -4.54
C MET A 392 12.18 13.24 -4.31
N LEU A 393 12.69 14.30 -3.68
CA LEU A 393 14.12 14.44 -3.39
C LEU A 393 14.35 14.37 -1.88
N PHE A 394 15.26 13.49 -1.47
CA PHE A 394 15.83 13.47 -0.14
C PHE A 394 17.27 13.96 -0.25
N LEU A 395 17.54 15.13 0.30
CA LEU A 395 18.86 15.76 0.24
C LEU A 395 19.49 15.71 1.62
N ASP A 396 20.72 15.18 1.68
CA ASP A 396 21.51 15.19 2.91
C ASP A 396 22.18 16.57 3.07
N PRO A 397 21.94 17.29 4.19
CA PRO A 397 22.57 18.58 4.43
C PRO A 397 24.09 18.49 4.70
N PHE A 398 24.61 17.29 4.99
CA PHE A 398 26.01 17.07 5.33
C PHE A 398 26.51 15.76 4.70
N ASN A 399 27.68 15.80 4.06
CA ASN A 399 28.37 14.60 3.62
C ASN A 399 29.31 14.14 4.74
N ALA A 400 28.93 13.09 5.48
CA ALA A 400 29.78 12.52 6.51
C ALA A 400 30.91 11.73 5.83
N VAL A 401 32.05 12.39 5.64
CA VAL A 401 33.27 11.73 5.19
C VAL A 401 33.90 11.07 6.43
N GLU A 402 33.79 9.76 6.55
CA GLU A 402 34.59 9.04 7.55
C GLU A 402 36.07 9.19 7.19
N PRO A 403 36.92 9.74 8.07
CA PRO A 403 38.34 9.79 7.81
C PRO A 403 38.90 8.37 7.80
N GLU A 404 39.48 7.95 6.68
CA GLU A 404 40.27 6.72 6.59
C GLU A 404 41.40 6.78 7.63
N GLY A 405 41.28 6.04 8.73
CA GLY A 405 42.41 5.81 9.64
C GLY A 405 42.20 5.80 11.15
N GLN A 406 40.99 5.57 11.70
CA GLN A 406 40.83 5.42 13.16
C GLN A 406 40.09 4.14 13.61
N MET A 407 40.34 3.02 12.94
CA MET A 407 39.95 1.68 13.44
C MET A 407 41.09 0.96 14.22
N ALA A 408 42.08 1.68 14.76
CA ALA A 408 43.27 1.07 15.37
C ALA A 408 43.50 1.35 16.86
N TYR A 409 42.55 1.93 17.60
CA TYR A 409 42.80 2.32 19.00
C TYR A 409 41.71 1.95 20.01
N PHE A 410 40.98 0.86 19.83
CA PHE A 410 40.27 0.24 20.97
C PHE A 410 40.28 -1.29 20.89
N GLN A 411 41.48 -1.86 20.86
CA GLN A 411 41.70 -3.19 21.41
C GLN A 411 42.98 -3.17 22.23
N GLN A 412 42.82 -3.24 23.56
CA GLN A 412 43.78 -3.82 24.50
C GLN A 412 43.21 -3.71 25.93
N PRO A 413 43.62 -4.59 26.84
CA PRO A 413 43.65 -6.05 26.79
C PRO A 413 42.56 -6.70 27.65
#